data_AF-A0A4Q1C2M1-F1
#
_entry.id   AF-A0A4Q1C2M1-F1
#
_cell.length_a   1.000
_cell.length_b   1.000
_cell.length_c   1.000
_cell.angle_alpha   90.00
_cell.angle_beta   90.00
_cell.angle_gamma   90.00
#
_symmetry.space_group_name_H-M   'P 1'
#
loop_
_entity.id
_entity.type
_entity.pdbx_description
1 polymer ?
#
loop_
_entity_poly.entity_id
_entity_poly.type
_entity_poly.pdbx_seq_one_letter_code
_entity_poly.pdbx_strand_id
1 'polypeptide(L)'
;MLEKIIALTDVSLVDFLGVSNANLSLLTEAFPQTKIIARGDQITVRGSDDQISLVEAIVNQCIKHLEKHSSLSTNHMKAYIDLILNPTGEENETPWVEDKDVLLFGTKGLVIKVKTPNQRKLVDAASKNDIVFAIGPAGTGKTYTAVALAVKALKNKEVKKIIITRPAVEAGENLGFLPGDLKEKIDPYLRPIYDALEDMIPAEKLKFYIENRTIEIAPLAYMRGRTLNKAFILLDEAQNTTSMQMKMFLTRMGIQSKTIITGDKSQVDLPKNQVSGLGEAAHILKGISGISFVELDGSDVVRHRLVREIIEAYGKQEK
;
A
#
# COMPACT_ATOMS: atom_id res chain seq x y z
N MET A 1 -1.05 -37.28 30.52
CA MET A 1 -0.89 -35.95 29.90
C MET A 1 0.38 -36.01 29.10
N LEU A 2 0.26 -35.99 27.78
CA LEU A 2 1.40 -36.09 26.85
C LEU A 2 1.93 -34.69 26.56
N GLU A 3 3.17 -34.62 26.10
CA GLU A 3 3.85 -33.39 25.71
C GLU A 3 4.44 -33.57 24.32
N LYS A 4 4.23 -32.57 23.45
CA LYS A 4 4.82 -32.52 22.11
C LYS A 4 5.40 -31.14 21.86
N ILE A 5 6.54 -31.11 21.17
CA ILE A 5 7.25 -29.89 20.77
C ILE A 5 7.18 -29.80 19.25
N ILE A 6 6.67 -28.67 18.76
CA ILE A 6 6.56 -28.37 17.33
C ILE A 6 7.55 -27.24 17.03
N ALA A 7 8.49 -27.48 16.11
CA ALA A 7 9.49 -26.49 15.73
C ALA A 7 8.96 -25.56 14.62
N LEU A 8 9.33 -24.29 14.71
CA LEU A 8 9.05 -23.20 13.77
C LEU A 8 10.36 -22.79 13.07
N THR A 9 11.14 -23.75 12.57
CA THR A 9 12.52 -23.53 12.09
C THR A 9 12.63 -22.52 10.96
N ASP A 10 11.61 -22.44 10.09
CA ASP A 10 11.67 -21.68 8.85
C ASP A 10 10.69 -20.49 8.82
N VAL A 11 10.02 -20.21 9.95
CA VAL A 11 9.04 -19.12 10.06
C VAL A 11 9.28 -18.27 11.32
N SER A 12 9.03 -16.97 11.20
CA SER A 12 9.15 -16.03 12.32
C SER A 12 8.10 -16.33 13.39
N LEU A 13 8.55 -16.58 14.63
CA LEU A 13 7.64 -16.76 15.77
C LEU A 13 6.71 -15.54 15.94
N VAL A 14 7.22 -14.33 15.72
CA VAL A 14 6.44 -13.09 15.85
C VAL A 14 5.28 -13.07 14.84
N ASP A 15 5.54 -13.50 13.62
CA ASP A 15 4.52 -13.53 12.56
C ASP A 15 3.48 -14.63 12.81
N PHE A 16 3.89 -15.76 13.41
CA PHE A 16 2.97 -16.80 13.85
C PHE A 16 2.07 -16.33 14.99
N LEU A 17 2.65 -15.77 16.06
CA LEU A 17 1.92 -15.35 17.26
C LEU A 17 0.94 -14.20 17.01
N GLY A 18 1.25 -13.35 16.03
CA GLY A 18 0.47 -12.16 15.71
C GLY A 18 0.61 -11.05 16.74
N VAL A 19 0.06 -9.88 16.42
CA VAL A 19 0.12 -8.69 17.28
C VAL A 19 -0.50 -9.00 18.65
N SER A 20 0.24 -8.68 19.72
CA SER A 20 -0.18 -8.97 21.11
C SER A 20 -0.54 -10.44 21.36
N ASN A 21 0.09 -11.38 20.65
CA ASN A 21 -0.17 -12.82 20.71
C ASN A 21 -1.59 -13.23 20.31
N ALA A 22 -2.30 -12.41 19.53
CA ALA A 22 -3.70 -12.66 19.18
C ALA A 22 -3.95 -14.04 18.54
N ASN A 23 -3.03 -14.55 17.71
CA ASN A 23 -3.18 -15.87 17.09
C ASN A 23 -2.98 -17.00 18.10
N LEU A 24 -2.03 -16.85 19.04
CA LEU A 24 -1.84 -17.81 20.13
C LEU A 24 -3.05 -17.83 21.08
N SER A 25 -3.64 -16.67 21.36
CA SER A 25 -4.87 -16.58 22.15
C SER A 25 -6.01 -17.32 21.49
N LEU A 26 -6.24 -17.13 20.18
CA LEU A 26 -7.26 -17.86 19.43
C LEU A 26 -7.05 -19.39 19.46
N LEU A 27 -5.80 -19.83 19.29
CA LEU A 27 -5.47 -21.25 19.37
C LEU A 27 -5.67 -21.80 20.79
N THR A 28 -5.37 -21.02 21.83
CA THR A 28 -5.59 -21.43 23.22
C THR A 28 -7.09 -21.46 23.57
N GLU A 29 -7.87 -20.51 23.07
CA GLU A 29 -9.33 -20.45 23.23
C GLU A 29 -10.04 -21.64 22.57
N ALA A 30 -9.57 -22.07 21.40
CA ALA A 30 -10.10 -23.25 20.71
C ALA A 30 -9.79 -24.57 21.44
N PHE A 31 -8.76 -24.59 22.28
CA PHE A 31 -8.24 -25.78 22.94
C PHE A 31 -8.10 -25.57 24.47
N PRO A 32 -9.21 -25.32 25.20
CA PRO A 32 -9.17 -24.90 26.61
C PRO A 32 -8.65 -25.97 27.58
N GLN A 33 -8.65 -27.25 27.18
CA GLN A 33 -8.14 -28.37 27.96
C GLN A 33 -6.64 -28.66 27.70
N THR A 34 -6.01 -27.87 26.84
CA THR A 34 -4.68 -28.12 26.28
C THR A 34 -3.79 -26.95 26.63
N LYS A 35 -2.61 -27.20 27.20
CA LYS A 35 -1.66 -26.14 27.55
C LYS A 35 -0.71 -25.90 26.38
N ILE A 36 -0.83 -24.74 25.75
CA ILE A 36 -0.02 -24.32 24.59
C ILE A 36 0.92 -23.20 25.04
N ILE A 37 2.23 -23.38 24.83
CA ILE A 37 3.27 -22.43 25.21
C ILE A 37 4.17 -22.19 24.01
N ALA A 38 4.43 -20.93 23.68
CA ALA A 38 5.40 -20.55 22.65
C ALA A 38 6.67 -20.01 23.29
N ARG A 39 7.84 -20.54 22.91
CA ARG A 39 9.14 -20.08 23.41
C ARG A 39 10.23 -20.28 22.35
N GLY A 40 10.96 -19.22 22.02
CA GLY A 40 12.05 -19.28 21.04
C GLY A 40 11.52 -19.53 19.63
N ASP A 41 11.89 -20.66 19.04
CA ASP A 41 11.45 -21.15 17.74
C ASP A 41 10.54 -22.38 17.88
N GLN A 42 9.89 -22.57 19.04
CA GLN A 42 9.12 -23.79 19.32
C GLN A 42 7.78 -23.49 19.99
N ILE A 43 6.79 -24.34 19.69
CA ILE A 43 5.49 -24.41 20.37
C ILE A 43 5.42 -25.74 21.12
N THR A 44 5.27 -25.67 22.44
CA THR A 44 5.05 -26.82 23.30
C THR A 44 3.56 -26.99 23.55
N VAL A 45 3.02 -28.17 23.28
CA VAL A 45 1.61 -28.54 23.49
C VAL A 45 1.54 -29.67 24.51
N ARG A 46 0.74 -29.49 25.56
CA ARG A 46 0.47 -30.53 26.58
C ARG A 46 -1.03 -30.82 26.69
N GLY A 47 -1.41 -32.09 26.52
CA GLY A 47 -2.82 -32.48 26.47
C GLY A 47 -3.06 -33.98 26.30
N SER A 48 -4.24 -34.34 25.79
CA SER A 48 -4.53 -35.67 25.25
C SER A 48 -3.95 -35.82 23.84
N ASP A 49 -3.75 -37.07 23.41
CA ASP A 49 -3.13 -37.38 22.12
C ASP A 49 -3.93 -36.83 20.93
N ASP A 50 -5.26 -36.95 20.98
CA ASP A 50 -6.17 -36.41 19.97
C ASP A 50 -6.06 -34.89 19.86
N GLN A 51 -6.02 -34.18 21.00
CA GLN A 51 -5.93 -32.71 21.03
C GLN A 51 -4.56 -32.24 20.55
N ILE A 52 -3.49 -32.94 20.91
CA ILE A 52 -2.14 -32.64 20.43
C ILE A 52 -2.07 -32.78 18.90
N SER A 53 -2.66 -33.85 18.36
CA SER A 53 -2.67 -34.11 16.92
C SER A 53 -3.44 -33.04 16.13
N LEU A 54 -4.58 -32.56 16.66
CA LEU A 54 -5.35 -31.48 16.05
C LEU A 54 -4.58 -30.14 16.08
N VAL A 55 -3.99 -29.79 17.22
CA VAL A 55 -3.18 -28.56 17.34
C VAL A 55 -1.99 -28.60 16.40
N GLU A 56 -1.29 -29.74 16.30
CA GLU A 56 -0.18 -29.93 15.38
C GLU A 56 -0.60 -29.74 13.92
N ALA A 57 -1.75 -30.30 13.52
CA ALA A 57 -2.27 -30.13 12.18
C ALA A 57 -2.54 -28.64 11.85
N ILE A 58 -3.11 -27.88 12.80
CA ILE A 58 -3.36 -26.44 12.64
C ILE A 58 -2.04 -25.68 12.53
N VAL A 59 -1.09 -25.93 13.44
CA VAL A 59 0.23 -25.28 13.44
C VAL A 59 0.95 -25.53 12.12
N ASN A 60 0.95 -26.77 11.62
CA ASN A 60 1.59 -27.12 10.35
C ASN A 60 0.95 -26.42 9.14
N GLN A 61 -0.38 -26.22 9.13
CA GLN A 61 -1.04 -25.44 8.07
C GLN A 61 -0.65 -23.96 8.13
N CYS A 62 -0.59 -23.39 9.34
CA CYS A 62 -0.13 -22.03 9.55
C CYS A 62 1.34 -21.82 9.14
N ILE A 63 2.23 -22.79 9.42
CA ILE A 63 3.63 -22.78 8.96
C ILE A 63 3.67 -22.74 7.42
N LYS A 64 2.99 -23.67 6.75
CA LYS A 64 2.91 -23.70 5.27
C LYS A 64 2.38 -22.38 4.68
N HIS A 65 1.39 -21.77 5.35
CA HIS A 65 0.87 -20.47 4.93
C HIS A 65 1.94 -19.37 5.05
N LEU A 66 2.65 -19.32 6.18
CA LEU A 66 3.71 -18.35 6.43
C LEU A 66 4.89 -18.51 5.46
N GLU A 67 5.27 -19.74 5.12
CA GLU A 67 6.30 -20.01 4.10
C GLU A 67 5.92 -19.42 2.73
N LYS A 68 4.64 -19.50 2.37
CA LYS A 68 4.15 -19.04 1.05
C LYS A 68 3.82 -17.55 0.99
N HIS A 69 3.28 -16.98 2.06
CA HIS A 69 2.68 -15.64 2.07
C HIS A 69 3.33 -14.66 3.05
N SER A 70 4.31 -15.11 3.85
CA SER A 70 5.05 -14.32 4.84
C SER A 70 4.18 -13.50 5.80
N SER A 71 2.92 -13.89 6.01
CA SER A 71 1.99 -13.23 6.93
C SER A 71 0.87 -14.18 7.38
N LEU A 72 0.39 -14.04 8.61
CA LEU A 72 -0.71 -14.86 9.16
C LEU A 72 -1.64 -13.98 10.00
N SER A 73 -2.86 -13.73 9.51
CA SER A 73 -3.86 -12.93 10.21
C SER A 73 -4.69 -13.77 11.20
N THR A 74 -5.40 -13.09 12.10
CA THR A 74 -6.36 -13.74 13.01
C THR A 74 -7.49 -14.44 12.26
N ASN A 75 -7.87 -13.95 11.08
CA ASN A 75 -8.85 -14.60 10.22
C ASN A 75 -8.30 -15.90 9.62
N HIS A 76 -7.01 -15.93 9.25
CA HIS A 76 -6.36 -17.17 8.77
C HIS A 76 -6.33 -18.20 9.89
N MET A 77 -5.91 -17.79 11.10
CA MET A 77 -5.88 -18.66 12.28
C MET A 77 -7.26 -19.26 12.58
N LYS A 78 -8.32 -18.44 12.62
CA LYS A 78 -9.70 -18.91 12.81
C LYS A 78 -10.12 -19.90 11.72
N ALA A 79 -9.83 -19.59 10.45
CA ALA A 79 -10.22 -20.47 9.35
C ALA A 79 -9.49 -21.83 9.38
N TYR A 80 -8.21 -21.87 9.78
CA TYR A 80 -7.48 -23.13 9.97
C TYR A 80 -7.98 -23.93 11.17
N ILE A 81 -8.35 -23.26 12.26
CA ILE A 81 -9.00 -23.90 13.41
C ILE A 81 -10.34 -24.51 12.96
N ASP A 82 -11.19 -23.73 12.29
CA ASP A 82 -12.52 -24.19 11.84
C ASP A 82 -12.41 -25.35 10.85
N LEU A 83 -11.47 -25.30 9.90
CA LEU A 83 -11.24 -26.37 8.93
C LEU A 83 -10.92 -27.72 9.59
N ILE A 84 -10.14 -27.70 10.67
CA ILE A 84 -9.66 -28.92 11.33
C ILE A 84 -10.66 -29.42 12.39
N LEU A 85 -11.35 -28.52 13.08
CA LEU A 85 -12.33 -28.88 14.11
C LEU A 85 -13.71 -29.21 13.54
N ASN A 86 -14.08 -28.60 12.42
CA ASN A 86 -15.38 -28.78 11.76
C ASN A 86 -15.20 -29.20 10.29
N PRO A 87 -14.69 -30.41 10.02
CA PRO A 87 -14.56 -30.91 8.65
C PRO A 87 -15.94 -31.16 8.06
N THR A 88 -16.54 -30.15 7.44
CA THR A 88 -17.66 -30.34 6.52
C THR A 88 -17.13 -31.16 5.34
N GLY A 89 -17.80 -32.27 5.00
CA GLY A 89 -17.34 -33.24 3.99
C GLY A 89 -17.29 -32.74 2.54
N GLU A 90 -17.29 -31.43 2.33
CA GLU A 90 -16.93 -30.81 1.07
C GLU A 90 -15.42 -30.53 1.15
N GLU A 91 -14.65 -30.98 0.15
CA GLU A 91 -13.25 -30.56 -0.04
C GLU A 91 -13.22 -29.04 -0.28
N ASN A 92 -13.33 -28.29 0.80
CA ASN A 92 -13.15 -26.86 0.80
C ASN A 92 -11.67 -26.63 0.51
N GLU A 93 -11.40 -26.04 -0.66
CA GLU A 93 -10.11 -25.45 -1.00
C GLU A 93 -9.52 -24.83 0.29
N THR A 94 -8.26 -25.16 0.61
CA THR A 94 -7.51 -24.59 1.75
C THR A 94 -7.99 -23.17 2.01
N PRO A 95 -8.45 -22.80 3.22
CA PRO A 95 -9.11 -21.52 3.45
C PRO A 95 -8.15 -20.39 3.09
N TRP A 96 -8.27 -19.98 1.84
CA TRP A 96 -7.51 -18.92 1.28
C TRP A 96 -8.36 -17.69 1.51
N VAL A 97 -8.29 -17.22 2.75
CA VAL A 97 -8.59 -15.83 3.01
C VAL A 97 -7.36 -15.09 2.51
N GLU A 98 -7.25 -14.87 1.20
CA GLU A 98 -6.53 -13.68 0.77
C GLU A 98 -7.27 -12.55 1.48
N ASP A 99 -6.62 -11.87 2.42
CA ASP A 99 -7.01 -10.51 2.73
C ASP A 99 -6.63 -9.71 1.47
N LYS A 100 -7.45 -9.83 0.39
CA LYS A 100 -7.23 -9.31 -0.97
C LYS A 100 -6.89 -7.82 -0.97
N ASP A 101 -7.25 -7.17 0.13
CA ASP A 101 -7.02 -5.76 0.35
C ASP A 101 -5.64 -5.43 0.89
N VAL A 102 -4.90 -6.36 1.50
CA VAL A 102 -3.60 -6.06 2.10
C VAL A 102 -2.57 -5.83 0.99
N LEU A 103 -2.07 -4.60 0.93
CA LEU A 103 -1.06 -4.20 -0.03
C LEU A 103 0.33 -4.49 0.50
N LEU A 104 0.62 -4.07 1.73
CA LEU A 104 1.87 -4.37 2.41
C LEU A 104 1.76 -4.19 3.94
N PHE A 105 2.69 -4.82 4.64
CA PHE A 105 2.97 -4.56 6.05
C PHE A 105 4.01 -3.45 6.15
N GLY A 106 3.60 -2.35 6.77
CA GLY A 106 4.40 -1.16 7.03
C GLY A 106 5.24 -1.26 8.30
N THR A 107 5.68 -0.11 8.80
CA THR A 107 6.44 -0.04 10.05
C THR A 107 5.53 -0.29 11.26
N LYS A 108 6.10 -0.82 12.36
CA LYS A 108 5.38 -1.03 13.64
C LYS A 108 4.10 -1.88 13.52
N GLY A 109 4.03 -2.78 12.55
CA GLY A 109 2.85 -3.63 12.33
C GLY A 109 1.67 -2.91 11.65
N LEU A 110 1.88 -1.72 11.10
CA LEU A 110 0.85 -1.00 10.35
C LEU A 110 0.45 -1.82 9.11
N VAL A 111 -0.80 -2.28 9.07
CA VAL A 111 -1.33 -3.00 7.91
C VAL A 111 -1.89 -1.99 6.92
N ILE A 112 -1.24 -1.87 5.76
CA ILE A 112 -1.70 -0.99 4.70
C ILE A 112 -2.56 -1.81 3.76
N LYS A 113 -3.85 -1.49 3.77
CA LYS A 113 -4.86 -2.17 2.97
C LYS A 113 -5.75 -1.21 2.22
N VAL A 114 -6.33 -1.72 1.14
CA VAL A 114 -7.43 -1.10 0.42
C VAL A 114 -8.61 -0.93 1.37
N LYS A 115 -9.17 0.28 1.42
CA LYS A 115 -10.27 0.63 2.33
C LYS A 115 -11.60 0.80 1.60
N THR A 116 -11.57 1.01 0.29
CA THR A 116 -12.77 1.36 -0.50
C THR A 116 -12.80 0.59 -1.84
N PRO A 117 -13.99 0.42 -2.44
CA PRO A 117 -14.10 -0.25 -3.74
C PRO A 117 -13.31 0.43 -4.87
N ASN A 118 -13.26 1.78 -4.92
CA ASN A 118 -12.50 2.46 -5.97
C ASN A 118 -10.99 2.39 -5.73
N GLN A 119 -10.53 2.33 -4.48
CA GLN A 119 -9.13 1.98 -4.19
C GLN A 119 -8.80 0.55 -4.66
N ARG A 120 -9.73 -0.40 -4.55
CA ARG A 120 -9.52 -1.74 -5.10
C ARG A 120 -9.40 -1.72 -6.62
N LYS A 121 -10.28 -0.96 -7.30
CA LYS A 121 -10.18 -0.75 -8.75
C LYS A 121 -8.83 -0.15 -9.15
N LEU A 122 -8.27 0.77 -8.36
CA LEU A 122 -6.92 1.32 -8.58
C LEU A 122 -5.85 0.24 -8.52
N VAL A 123 -5.90 -0.62 -7.50
CA VAL A 123 -4.95 -1.74 -7.34
C VAL A 123 -5.07 -2.73 -8.50
N ASP A 124 -6.29 -3.13 -8.85
CA ASP A 124 -6.55 -4.03 -9.97
C ASP A 124 -6.07 -3.43 -11.30
N ALA A 125 -6.35 -2.14 -11.53
CA ALA A 125 -5.90 -1.43 -12.72
C ALA A 125 -4.36 -1.37 -12.81
N ALA A 126 -3.67 -1.12 -11.71
CA ALA A 126 -2.21 -1.06 -11.65
C ALA A 126 -1.53 -2.41 -11.92
N SER A 127 -2.18 -3.52 -11.56
CA SER A 127 -1.67 -4.85 -11.91
C SER A 127 -1.75 -5.12 -13.43
N LYS A 128 -2.85 -4.71 -14.06
CA LYS A 128 -3.17 -5.04 -15.47
C LYS A 128 -2.61 -4.06 -16.50
N ASN A 129 -2.25 -2.84 -16.07
CA ASN A 129 -1.85 -1.76 -16.97
C ASN A 129 -0.46 -1.23 -16.61
N ASP A 130 0.21 -0.66 -17.60
CA ASP A 130 1.51 -0.02 -17.41
C ASP A 130 1.36 1.43 -16.97
N ILE A 131 0.26 2.09 -17.38
CA ILE A 131 -0.07 3.46 -16.98
C ILE A 131 -1.47 3.49 -16.35
N VAL A 132 -1.57 4.07 -15.16
CA VAL A 132 -2.84 4.28 -14.48
C VAL A 132 -2.99 5.73 -14.06
N PHE A 133 -4.10 6.34 -14.44
CA PHE A 133 -4.53 7.63 -13.92
C PHE A 133 -5.51 7.40 -12.77
N ALA A 134 -5.16 7.86 -11.58
CA ALA A 134 -5.99 7.82 -10.37
C ALA A 134 -6.46 9.25 -10.07
N ILE A 135 -7.70 9.54 -10.43
CA ILE A 135 -8.25 10.90 -10.42
C ILE A 135 -9.32 10.99 -9.35
N GLY A 136 -9.26 11.97 -8.47
CA GLY A 136 -10.31 12.18 -7.48
C GLY A 136 -9.95 13.16 -6.37
N PRO A 137 -10.89 13.46 -5.46
CA PRO A 137 -10.71 14.47 -4.42
C PRO A 137 -9.53 14.22 -3.47
N ALA A 138 -9.11 15.28 -2.76
CA ALA A 138 -8.13 15.17 -1.68
C ALA A 138 -8.65 14.30 -0.51
N GLY A 139 -7.81 13.37 -0.04
CA GLY A 139 -8.14 12.46 1.06
C GLY A 139 -8.83 11.15 0.66
N THR A 140 -9.02 10.90 -0.64
CA THR A 140 -9.50 9.61 -1.19
C THR A 140 -8.46 8.48 -1.13
N GLY A 141 -7.23 8.78 -0.72
CA GLY A 141 -6.15 7.80 -0.61
C GLY A 141 -5.44 7.47 -1.93
N LYS A 142 -5.69 8.21 -3.02
CA LYS A 142 -5.06 7.99 -4.34
C LYS A 142 -3.52 7.93 -4.28
N THR A 143 -2.89 8.95 -3.71
CA THR A 143 -1.41 9.05 -3.60
C THR A 143 -0.87 8.00 -2.63
N TYR A 144 -1.50 7.83 -1.46
CA TYR A 144 -1.08 6.85 -0.46
C TYR A 144 -1.12 5.41 -1.00
N THR A 145 -2.20 5.05 -1.72
CA THR A 145 -2.34 3.74 -2.36
C THR A 145 -1.29 3.55 -3.46
N ALA A 146 -1.02 4.58 -4.26
CA ALA A 146 -0.02 4.51 -5.32
C ALA A 146 1.41 4.34 -4.77
N VAL A 147 1.75 5.04 -3.67
CA VAL A 147 3.04 4.84 -2.95
C VAL A 147 3.11 3.42 -2.39
N ALA A 148 2.02 2.90 -1.80
CA ALA A 148 1.96 1.53 -1.30
C ALA A 148 2.25 0.49 -2.40
N LEU A 149 1.65 0.67 -3.58
CA LEU A 149 1.91 -0.20 -4.74
C LEU A 149 3.36 -0.09 -5.22
N ALA A 150 3.94 1.12 -5.23
CA ALA A 150 5.35 1.31 -5.59
C ALA A 150 6.30 0.59 -4.62
N VAL A 151 6.06 0.72 -3.32
CA VAL A 151 6.85 0.05 -2.28
C VAL A 151 6.69 -1.48 -2.37
N LYS A 152 5.47 -1.97 -2.62
CA LYS A 152 5.22 -3.40 -2.84
C LYS A 152 6.03 -3.92 -4.02
N ALA A 153 5.97 -3.25 -5.18
CA ALA A 153 6.72 -3.64 -6.37
C ALA A 153 8.25 -3.64 -6.14
N LEU A 154 8.76 -2.67 -5.37
CA LEU A 154 10.17 -2.61 -5.00
C LEU A 154 10.56 -3.77 -4.06
N LYS A 155 9.75 -4.05 -3.02
CA LYS A 155 9.99 -5.16 -2.08
C LYS A 155 9.96 -6.52 -2.80
N ASN A 156 9.05 -6.68 -3.76
CA ASN A 156 8.92 -7.87 -4.59
C ASN A 156 9.99 -7.99 -5.70
N LYS A 157 10.88 -7.00 -5.83
CA LYS A 157 11.91 -6.92 -6.89
C LYS A 157 11.34 -6.89 -8.32
N GLU A 158 10.08 -6.50 -8.48
CA GLU A 158 9.44 -6.27 -9.78
C GLU A 158 10.04 -5.06 -10.48
N VAL A 159 10.42 -4.05 -9.68
CA VAL A 159 11.16 -2.86 -10.13
C VAL A 159 12.45 -2.72 -9.34
N LYS A 160 13.42 -2.01 -9.92
CA LYS A 160 14.69 -1.68 -9.27
C LYS A 160 14.66 -0.35 -8.53
N LYS A 161 13.75 0.55 -8.92
CA LYS A 161 13.69 1.92 -8.40
C LYS A 161 12.26 2.43 -8.30
N ILE A 162 12.03 3.34 -7.37
CA ILE A 162 10.82 4.17 -7.28
C ILE A 162 11.23 5.61 -7.60
N ILE A 163 10.48 6.26 -8.49
CA ILE A 163 10.68 7.67 -8.84
C ILE A 163 9.36 8.39 -8.58
N ILE A 164 9.37 9.34 -7.66
CA ILE A 164 8.20 10.14 -7.32
C ILE A 164 8.47 11.58 -7.74
N THR A 165 7.52 12.16 -8.46
CA THR A 165 7.64 13.52 -8.96
C THR A 165 6.36 14.30 -8.80
N ARG A 166 6.51 15.60 -8.59
CA ARG A 166 5.41 16.57 -8.42
C ARG A 166 5.75 17.80 -9.26
N PRO A 167 4.80 18.42 -9.98
CA PRO A 167 5.03 19.70 -10.63
C PRO A 167 5.26 20.78 -9.57
N ALA A 168 6.22 21.68 -9.82
CA ALA A 168 6.45 22.82 -8.96
C ALA A 168 5.45 23.92 -9.34
N VAL A 169 4.48 24.18 -8.46
CA VAL A 169 3.39 25.13 -8.71
C VAL A 169 3.19 25.95 -7.44
N GLU A 170 3.16 27.27 -7.59
CA GLU A 170 3.09 28.23 -6.48
C GLU A 170 1.64 28.31 -5.99
N ALA A 171 1.21 27.33 -5.20
CA ALA A 171 -0.10 27.33 -4.58
C ALA A 171 -0.09 28.31 -3.38
N GLY A 172 -0.50 29.56 -3.61
CA GLY A 172 -0.76 30.54 -2.56
C GLY A 172 0.46 31.27 -1.97
N GLU A 173 1.66 30.69 -2.05
CA GLU A 173 2.92 31.35 -1.69
C GLU A 173 3.94 31.23 -2.84
N ASN A 174 4.53 32.35 -3.23
CA ASN A 174 5.58 32.39 -4.26
C ASN A 174 6.80 31.60 -3.76
N LEU A 175 7.24 30.57 -4.49
CA LEU A 175 8.43 29.76 -4.16
C LEU A 175 9.68 30.64 -3.98
N GLY A 176 9.69 31.82 -4.60
CA GLY A 176 10.71 32.85 -4.45
C GLY A 176 10.95 33.33 -3.01
N PHE A 177 9.97 33.25 -2.09
CA PHE A 177 10.04 33.87 -0.75
C PHE A 177 10.50 32.93 0.36
N LEU A 178 10.48 31.61 0.16
CA LEU A 178 11.02 30.67 1.14
C LEU A 178 12.56 30.83 1.18
N PRO A 179 13.18 31.09 2.34
CA PRO A 179 14.65 31.16 2.45
C PRO A 179 15.26 29.78 2.23
N GLY A 180 16.47 29.73 1.64
CA GLY A 180 17.19 28.48 1.42
C GLY A 180 17.47 28.14 -0.04
N ASP A 181 18.12 26.99 -0.25
CA ASP A 181 18.39 26.45 -1.59
C ASP A 181 17.10 25.94 -2.27
N LEU A 182 17.15 25.65 -3.58
CA LEU A 182 15.98 25.19 -4.32
C LEU A 182 15.36 23.91 -3.72
N LYS A 183 16.17 23.08 -3.07
CA LYS A 183 15.75 21.82 -2.45
C LYS A 183 14.98 22.09 -1.15
N GLU A 184 15.46 23.00 -0.31
CA GLU A 184 14.80 23.44 0.92
C GLU A 184 13.44 24.09 0.63
N LYS A 185 13.32 24.81 -0.49
CA LYS A 185 12.06 25.45 -0.92
C LYS A 185 10.99 24.46 -1.37
N ILE A 186 11.38 23.32 -1.95
CA ILE A 186 10.44 22.31 -2.46
C ILE A 186 10.11 21.23 -1.42
N ASP A 187 10.94 21.06 -0.39
CA ASP A 187 10.81 19.99 0.61
C ASP A 187 9.44 19.99 1.32
N PRO A 188 8.85 21.15 1.71
CA PRO A 188 7.50 21.18 2.30
C PRO A 188 6.43 20.56 1.39
N TYR A 189 6.52 20.75 0.08
CA TYR A 189 5.58 20.20 -0.90
C TYR A 189 5.74 18.69 -1.10
N LEU A 190 6.91 18.15 -0.76
CA LEU A 190 7.22 16.72 -0.86
C LEU A 190 6.98 15.98 0.46
N ARG A 191 6.77 16.71 1.57
CA ARG A 191 6.54 16.13 2.90
C ARG A 191 5.46 15.04 2.94
N PRO A 192 4.27 15.20 2.31
CA PRO A 192 3.26 14.14 2.31
C PRO A 192 3.73 12.81 1.68
N ILE A 193 4.66 12.86 0.74
CA ILE A 193 5.26 11.68 0.11
C ILE A 193 6.24 11.01 1.08
N TYR A 194 7.05 11.80 1.80
CA TYR A 194 7.95 11.27 2.83
C TYR A 194 7.17 10.58 3.96
N ASP A 195 6.12 11.23 4.47
CA ASP A 195 5.30 10.66 5.54
C ASP A 195 4.67 9.33 5.10
N ALA A 196 4.16 9.24 3.86
CA ALA A 196 3.65 7.98 3.30
C ALA A 196 4.72 6.89 3.18
N LEU A 197 5.97 7.24 2.86
CA LEU A 197 7.07 6.27 2.79
C LEU A 197 7.52 5.80 4.18
N GLU A 198 7.54 6.69 5.17
CA GLU A 198 7.90 6.39 6.57
C GLU A 198 6.92 5.40 7.22
N ASP A 199 5.64 5.45 6.85
CA ASP A 199 4.64 4.44 7.21
C ASP A 199 4.98 3.04 6.67
N MET A 200 5.67 2.97 5.53
CA MET A 200 5.84 1.74 4.73
C MET A 200 7.22 1.10 4.84
N ILE A 201 8.24 1.90 5.16
CA ILE A 201 9.65 1.54 5.15
C ILE A 201 10.30 2.04 6.45
N PRO A 202 11.03 1.18 7.18
CA PRO A 202 11.78 1.60 8.37
C PRO A 202 12.74 2.75 8.06
N ALA A 203 12.85 3.72 8.97
CA ALA A 203 13.59 4.98 8.77
C ALA A 203 15.02 4.78 8.24
N GLU A 204 15.81 3.90 8.87
CA GLU A 204 17.19 3.61 8.42
C GLU A 204 17.25 3.07 6.98
N LYS A 205 16.29 2.20 6.63
CA LYS A 205 16.21 1.62 5.29
C LYS A 205 15.73 2.62 4.25
N LEU A 206 14.78 3.49 4.62
CA LEU A 206 14.31 4.57 3.76
C LEU A 206 15.45 5.55 3.46
N LYS A 207 16.20 5.96 4.49
CA LYS A 207 17.39 6.81 4.35
C LYS A 207 18.39 6.20 3.38
N PHE A 208 18.75 4.93 3.58
CA PHE A 208 19.63 4.20 2.67
C PHE A 208 19.10 4.15 1.22
N TYR A 209 17.79 3.93 1.03
CA TYR A 209 17.18 3.92 -0.30
C TYR A 209 17.21 5.27 -1.00
N ILE A 210 17.05 6.37 -0.25
CA ILE A 210 17.15 7.73 -0.79
C ILE A 210 18.60 8.04 -1.16
N GLU A 211 19.55 7.78 -0.26
CA GLU A 211 20.99 8.03 -0.48
C GLU A 211 21.53 7.29 -1.71
N ASN A 212 21.14 6.02 -1.89
CA ASN A 212 21.53 5.22 -3.04
C ASN A 212 20.67 5.42 -4.30
N ARG A 213 19.70 6.35 -4.26
CA ARG A 213 18.77 6.62 -5.37
C ARG A 213 18.00 5.37 -5.84
N THR A 214 17.66 4.50 -4.90
CA THR A 214 16.66 3.44 -5.07
C THR A 214 15.26 4.05 -5.03
N ILE A 215 15.05 5.02 -4.14
CA ILE A 215 13.88 5.87 -4.12
C ILE A 215 14.35 7.29 -4.44
N GLU A 216 13.81 7.88 -5.50
CA GLU A 216 14.14 9.24 -5.94
C GLU A 216 12.88 10.10 -5.87
N ILE A 217 12.95 11.22 -5.14
CA ILE A 217 11.86 12.18 -5.04
C ILE A 217 12.38 13.50 -5.60
N ALA A 218 11.80 13.97 -6.71
CA ALA A 218 12.32 15.13 -7.43
C ALA A 218 11.23 15.91 -8.18
N PRO A 219 11.41 17.21 -8.43
CA PRO A 219 10.49 18.00 -9.25
C PRO A 219 10.33 17.45 -10.67
N LEU A 220 9.17 17.70 -11.30
CA LEU A 220 8.86 17.21 -12.65
C LEU A 220 9.89 17.59 -13.71
N ALA A 221 10.54 18.76 -13.56
CA ALA A 221 11.58 19.23 -14.47
C ALA A 221 12.77 18.25 -14.59
N TYR A 222 13.07 17.49 -13.53
CA TYR A 222 14.18 16.54 -13.49
C TYR A 222 13.92 15.29 -14.33
N MET A 223 12.69 15.10 -14.82
CA MET A 223 12.35 13.98 -15.69
C MET A 223 12.78 14.22 -17.15
N ARG A 224 13.08 15.47 -17.53
CA ARG A 224 13.46 15.83 -18.90
C ARG A 224 14.71 15.07 -19.37
N GLY A 225 14.64 14.50 -20.57
CA GLY A 225 15.77 13.78 -21.18
C GLY A 225 16.07 12.40 -20.60
N ARG A 226 15.28 11.92 -19.62
CA ARG A 226 15.46 10.59 -19.03
C ARG A 226 14.68 9.53 -19.78
N THR A 227 15.15 8.28 -19.64
CA THR A 227 14.37 7.08 -19.92
C THR A 227 14.37 6.24 -18.65
N LEU A 228 13.18 5.97 -18.12
CA LEU A 228 13.00 5.39 -16.79
C LEU A 228 12.67 3.90 -16.95
N ASN A 229 13.70 3.06 -17.01
CA ASN A 229 13.58 1.60 -17.16
C ASN A 229 13.54 0.91 -15.79
N LYS A 230 12.80 -0.21 -15.70
CA LYS A 230 12.70 -1.05 -14.48
C LYS A 230 12.34 -0.22 -13.25
N ALA A 231 11.43 0.75 -13.40
CA ALA A 231 11.09 1.72 -12.37
C ALA A 231 9.58 1.77 -12.13
N PHE A 232 9.19 2.01 -10.89
CA PHE A 232 7.84 2.45 -10.55
C PHE A 232 7.83 3.96 -10.46
N ILE A 233 7.02 4.62 -11.29
CA ILE A 233 7.05 6.06 -11.50
C ILE A 233 5.72 6.65 -11.01
N LEU A 234 5.77 7.63 -10.11
CA LEU A 234 4.60 8.33 -9.60
C LEU A 234 4.68 9.80 -10.02
N LEU A 235 3.66 10.31 -10.69
CA LEU A 235 3.42 11.75 -10.84
C LEU A 235 2.25 12.15 -9.96
N ASP A 236 2.54 12.90 -8.89
CA ASP A 236 1.54 13.41 -7.95
C ASP A 236 1.15 14.86 -8.28
N GLU A 237 -0.07 15.25 -7.87
CA GLU A 237 -0.71 16.53 -8.24
C GLU A 237 -0.69 16.83 -9.75
N ALA A 238 -0.98 15.82 -10.56
CA ALA A 238 -0.90 15.91 -12.00
C ALA A 238 -1.82 16.97 -12.62
N GLN A 239 -2.87 17.39 -11.91
CA GLN A 239 -3.75 18.48 -12.36
C GLN A 239 -2.99 19.79 -12.55
N ASN A 240 -1.85 19.95 -11.88
CA ASN A 240 -0.99 21.13 -12.00
C ASN A 240 0.14 20.97 -13.02
N THR A 241 0.00 20.02 -13.95
CA THR A 241 0.87 19.92 -15.13
C THR A 241 0.24 20.58 -16.33
N THR A 242 1.05 21.18 -17.20
CA THR A 242 0.58 21.58 -18.54
C THR A 242 0.52 20.39 -19.48
N SER A 243 -0.22 20.52 -20.59
CA SER A 243 -0.22 19.56 -21.71
C SER A 243 1.17 19.11 -22.14
N MET A 244 2.10 20.08 -22.27
CA MET A 244 3.47 19.82 -22.68
C MET A 244 4.24 19.03 -21.62
N GLN A 245 4.05 19.36 -20.34
CA GLN A 245 4.69 18.65 -19.22
C GLN A 245 4.15 17.22 -19.09
N MET A 246 2.84 17.01 -19.22
CA MET A 246 2.23 15.67 -19.20
C MET A 246 2.76 14.81 -20.34
N LYS A 247 2.79 15.34 -21.58
CA LYS A 247 3.38 14.64 -22.73
C LYS A 247 4.87 14.34 -22.53
N MET A 248 5.63 15.30 -22.01
CA MET A 248 7.05 15.12 -21.70
C MET A 248 7.23 13.96 -20.72
N PHE A 249 6.44 13.94 -19.63
CA PHE A 249 6.51 12.93 -18.58
C PHE A 249 6.13 11.53 -19.08
N LEU A 250 5.00 11.37 -19.75
CA LEU A 250 4.51 10.08 -20.24
C LEU A 250 5.51 9.42 -21.21
N THR A 251 6.24 10.22 -21.99
CA THR A 251 7.27 9.73 -22.91
C THR A 251 8.61 9.39 -22.24
N ARG A 252 8.72 9.49 -20.91
CA ARG A 252 9.91 9.04 -20.16
C ARG A 252 9.81 7.59 -19.71
N MET A 253 8.63 6.99 -19.75
CA MET A 253 8.43 5.60 -19.33
C MET A 253 9.25 4.65 -20.21
N GLY A 254 10.11 3.86 -19.57
CA GLY A 254 10.95 2.85 -20.22
C GLY A 254 10.38 1.43 -20.10
N ILE A 255 11.20 0.46 -20.50
CA ILE A 255 10.84 -0.96 -20.49
C ILE A 255 10.72 -1.47 -19.05
N GLN A 256 9.75 -2.36 -18.81
CA GLN A 256 9.49 -2.98 -17.49
C GLN A 256 9.26 -1.94 -16.39
N SER A 257 8.62 -0.83 -16.74
CA SER A 257 8.25 0.22 -15.80
C SER A 257 6.74 0.32 -15.67
N LYS A 258 6.29 0.73 -14.50
CA LYS A 258 4.89 1.07 -14.23
C LYS A 258 4.79 2.52 -13.83
N THR A 259 3.73 3.19 -14.28
CA THR A 259 3.48 4.59 -14.02
C THR A 259 2.10 4.78 -13.41
N ILE A 260 2.02 5.45 -12.27
CA ILE A 260 0.75 5.94 -11.73
C ILE A 260 0.77 7.46 -11.72
N ILE A 261 -0.30 8.07 -12.21
CA ILE A 261 -0.51 9.51 -12.24
C ILE A 261 -1.69 9.81 -11.31
N THR A 262 -1.46 10.57 -10.24
CA THR A 262 -2.49 10.97 -9.28
C THR A 262 -2.82 12.44 -9.43
N GLY A 263 -4.10 12.80 -9.31
CA GLY A 263 -4.50 14.20 -9.33
C GLY A 263 -5.97 14.43 -9.04
N ASP A 264 -6.36 15.70 -8.97
CA ASP A 264 -7.73 16.15 -8.74
C ASP A 264 -8.11 17.22 -9.78
N LYS A 265 -9.00 16.88 -10.72
CA LYS A 265 -9.43 17.82 -11.77
C LYS A 265 -10.09 19.09 -11.22
N SER A 266 -10.56 19.09 -9.97
CA SER A 266 -11.21 20.24 -9.32
C SER A 266 -10.23 21.22 -8.66
N GLN A 267 -8.96 20.83 -8.48
CA GLN A 267 -7.94 21.62 -7.74
C GLN A 267 -6.80 22.07 -8.67
N VAL A 268 -7.13 22.70 -9.79
CA VAL A 268 -6.15 23.19 -10.76
C VAL A 268 -5.59 24.54 -10.31
N ASP A 269 -4.32 24.55 -9.92
CA ASP A 269 -3.57 25.74 -9.47
C ASP A 269 -2.82 26.44 -10.63
N LEU A 270 -3.04 25.99 -11.87
CA LEU A 270 -2.43 26.61 -13.05
C LEU A 270 -3.02 27.99 -13.34
N PRO A 271 -2.24 28.91 -13.95
CA PRO A 271 -2.77 30.16 -14.48
C PRO A 271 -3.97 29.92 -15.40
N LYS A 272 -5.00 30.78 -15.33
CA LYS A 272 -6.28 30.61 -16.05
C LYS A 272 -6.15 30.41 -17.57
N ASN A 273 -5.06 30.85 -18.17
CA ASN A 273 -4.78 30.72 -19.60
C ASN A 273 -4.08 29.39 -19.97
N GLN A 274 -3.80 28.52 -19.01
CA GLN A 274 -3.13 27.23 -19.23
C GLN A 274 -4.12 26.08 -19.03
N VAL A 275 -4.11 25.14 -19.98
CA VAL A 275 -4.92 23.92 -19.89
C VAL A 275 -4.16 22.89 -19.03
N SER A 276 -4.90 22.26 -18.11
CA SER A 276 -4.37 21.15 -17.32
C SER A 276 -4.12 19.93 -18.21
N GLY A 277 -2.89 19.44 -18.19
CA GLY A 277 -2.45 18.26 -18.90
C GLY A 277 -3.13 16.98 -18.40
N LEU A 278 -3.56 16.93 -17.13
CA LEU A 278 -4.33 15.80 -16.61
C LEU A 278 -5.70 15.69 -17.28
N GLY A 279 -6.42 16.81 -17.36
CA GLY A 279 -7.74 16.86 -18.00
C GLY A 279 -7.65 16.49 -19.47
N GLU A 280 -6.71 17.09 -20.20
CA GLU A 280 -6.50 16.80 -21.62
C GLU A 280 -6.07 15.34 -21.87
N ALA A 281 -5.10 14.81 -21.10
CA ALA A 281 -4.64 13.43 -21.24
C ALA A 281 -5.77 12.41 -21.02
N ALA A 282 -6.69 12.69 -20.09
CA ALA A 282 -7.85 11.83 -19.87
C ALA A 282 -8.78 11.73 -21.08
N HIS A 283 -8.81 12.75 -21.94
CA HIS A 283 -9.55 12.72 -23.21
C HIS A 283 -8.74 12.08 -24.33
N ILE A 284 -7.48 12.50 -24.52
CA ILE A 284 -6.64 12.08 -25.66
C ILE A 284 -6.24 10.60 -25.57
N LEU A 285 -5.92 10.12 -24.37
CA LEU A 285 -5.36 8.76 -24.18
C LEU A 285 -6.43 7.70 -23.95
N LYS A 286 -7.71 8.08 -24.04
CA LYS A 286 -8.83 7.16 -23.85
C LYS A 286 -8.81 6.08 -24.94
N GLY A 287 -8.81 4.81 -24.52
CA GLY A 287 -8.85 3.65 -25.42
C GLY A 287 -7.48 3.09 -25.82
N ILE A 288 -6.38 3.68 -25.36
CA ILE A 288 -5.04 3.09 -25.56
C ILE A 288 -4.88 1.88 -24.63
N SER A 289 -4.59 0.71 -25.20
CA SER A 289 -4.32 -0.51 -24.43
C SER A 289 -3.12 -0.31 -23.50
N GLY A 290 -3.24 -0.78 -22.25
CA GLY A 290 -2.23 -0.59 -21.21
C GLY A 290 -2.30 0.75 -20.48
N ILE A 291 -3.25 1.62 -20.82
CA ILE A 291 -3.59 2.84 -20.08
C ILE A 291 -4.98 2.70 -19.48
N SER A 292 -5.11 2.98 -18.19
CA SER A 292 -6.40 2.95 -17.48
C SER A 292 -6.66 4.22 -16.69
N PHE A 293 -7.94 4.53 -16.50
CA PHE A 293 -8.42 5.67 -15.73
C PHE A 293 -9.32 5.15 -14.62
N VAL A 294 -8.97 5.48 -13.39
CA VAL A 294 -9.73 5.14 -12.18
C VAL A 294 -10.14 6.44 -11.51
N GLU A 295 -11.45 6.67 -11.47
CA GLU A 295 -12.04 7.81 -10.78
C GLU A 295 -12.35 7.39 -9.32
N LEU A 296 -11.89 8.20 -8.37
CA LEU A 296 -12.22 8.15 -6.95
C LEU A 296 -13.11 9.34 -6.61
N ASP A 297 -13.99 9.18 -5.64
CA ASP A 297 -14.99 10.19 -5.29
C ASP A 297 -15.03 10.47 -3.78
N GLY A 298 -15.95 11.33 -3.36
CA GLY A 298 -16.10 11.72 -1.95
C GLY A 298 -16.38 10.54 -1.00
N SER A 299 -16.95 9.44 -1.49
CA SER A 299 -17.21 8.24 -0.68
C SER A 299 -15.91 7.51 -0.32
N ASP A 300 -14.83 7.73 -1.07
CA ASP A 300 -13.51 7.16 -0.81
C ASP A 300 -12.74 7.92 0.28
N VAL A 301 -13.27 9.06 0.76
CA VAL A 301 -12.60 9.91 1.74
C VAL A 301 -12.67 9.27 3.13
N VAL A 302 -11.57 8.62 3.52
CA VAL A 302 -11.41 8.05 4.85
C VAL A 302 -10.81 9.10 5.78
N ARG A 303 -11.68 9.91 6.38
CA ARG A 303 -11.32 10.91 7.40
C ARG A 303 -11.96 10.56 8.73
N HIS A 304 -11.33 11.03 9.80
CA HIS A 304 -11.88 10.92 11.15
C HIS A 304 -13.29 11.56 11.21
N ARG A 305 -14.20 10.98 12.02
CA ARG A 305 -15.59 11.45 12.16
C ARG A 305 -15.68 12.96 12.37
N LEU A 306 -14.89 13.50 13.30
CA LEU A 306 -14.87 14.94 13.59
C LEU A 306 -14.46 15.79 12.39
N VAL A 307 -13.52 15.33 11.55
CA VAL A 307 -13.11 16.08 10.36
C VAL A 307 -14.25 16.15 9.34
N ARG A 308 -15.06 15.09 9.22
CA ARG A 308 -16.27 15.12 8.38
C ARG A 308 -17.29 16.12 8.93
N GLU A 309 -17.56 16.10 10.23
CA GLU A 309 -18.48 17.03 10.89
C GLU A 309 -18.03 18.49 10.76
N ILE A 310 -16.72 18.75 10.85
CA ILE A 310 -16.16 20.10 10.62
C ILE A 310 -16.40 20.53 9.16
N ILE A 311 -16.09 19.67 8.18
CA ILE A 311 -16.30 20.00 6.75
C ILE A 311 -17.78 20.27 6.47
N GLU A 312 -18.69 19.46 7.02
CA GLU A 312 -20.13 19.66 6.87
C GLU A 312 -20.62 20.96 7.53
N ALA A 313 -20.06 21.33 8.68
CA ALA A 313 -20.40 22.58 9.36
C ALA A 313 -19.99 23.81 8.54
N TYR A 314 -18.79 23.82 7.97
CA TYR A 314 -18.32 24.89 7.07
C TYR A 314 -19.11 24.92 5.75
N GLY A 315 -19.37 23.75 5.14
CA GLY A 315 -20.12 23.65 3.88
C GLY A 315 -21.58 24.12 3.96
N LYS A 316 -22.15 24.24 5.17
CA LYS A 316 -23.49 24.84 5.39
C LYS A 316 -23.49 26.37 5.36
N GLN A 317 -22.34 27.02 5.56
CA GLN A 317 -22.22 28.49 5.47
C GLN A 317 -21.82 28.98 4.07
N GLU A 318 -21.23 28.13 3.23
CA GLU A 318 -20.80 28.49 1.87
C GLU A 318 -21.89 28.29 0.80
N LYS A 319 -23.13 27.97 1.19
CA LYS A 319 -24.31 27.93 0.32
C LYS A 319 -25.18 29.16 0.51
#